data_AF-X1AZU3-F1
#
_entry.id   AF-X1AZU3-F1
#
_cell.length_a   1.000
_cell.length_b   1.000
_cell.length_c   1.000
_cell.angle_alpha   90.00
_cell.angle_beta   90.00
_cell.angle_gamma   90.00
#
_symmetry.space_group_name_H-M   'P 1'
#
loop_
_entity.id
_entity.type
_entity.pdbx_description
1 polymer ?
#
loop_
_entity_poly.entity_id
_entity_poly.type
_entity_poly.pdbx_seq_one_letter_code
_entity_poly.pdbx_strand_id
1 'polypeptide(L)' 'VNEALCKGCGACVGSCPSGAMQQYGFKDKQIIPMVDETV' A
#
# COMPACT_ATOMS: atom_id res chain seq x y z
N VAL A 1 -12.81 -3.08 -2.07
CA VAL A 1 -12.11 -3.99 -3.01
C VAL A 1 -12.85 -5.32 -2.94
N ASN A 2 -12.98 -6.07 -4.05
CA ASN A 2 -13.45 -7.46 -3.97
C ASN A 2 -12.25 -8.36 -3.68
N GLU A 3 -12.21 -8.96 -2.51
CA GLU A 3 -11.09 -9.75 -2.00
C GLU A 3 -10.84 -11.01 -2.82
N ALA A 4 -11.89 -11.64 -3.36
CA ALA A 4 -11.75 -12.86 -4.17
C ALA A 4 -11.03 -12.62 -5.51
N LEU A 5 -11.11 -11.39 -6.04
CA LEU A 5 -10.44 -11.00 -7.29
C LEU A 5 -9.11 -10.28 -7.06
N CYS A 6 -8.92 -9.69 -5.88
CA CYS A 6 -7.72 -8.93 -5.55
C CYS A 6 -6.49 -9.83 -5.53
N LYS A 7 -5.46 -9.47 -6.31
CA LYS A 7 -4.17 -10.18 -6.35
C LYS A 7 -3.10 -9.55 -5.48
N GLY A 8 -3.41 -8.44 -4.80
CA GLY A 8 -2.44 -7.76 -3.94
C GLY A 8 -1.31 -7.04 -4.70
N CYS A 9 -1.50 -6.65 -5.96
CA CYS A 9 -0.44 -5.97 -6.73
C CYS A 9 -0.14 -4.53 -6.28
N GLY A 10 -1.06 -3.88 -5.55
CA GLY A 10 -0.85 -2.54 -5.00
C GLY A 10 -1.07 -1.37 -5.98
N ALA A 11 -1.39 -1.62 -7.25
CA ALA A 11 -1.56 -0.56 -8.26
C ALA A 11 -2.61 0.48 -7.85
N CYS A 12 -3.74 0.05 -7.29
CA CYS A 12 -4.79 0.97 -6.83
C CYS A 12 -4.40 1.79 -5.59
N VAL A 13 -3.52 1.26 -4.75
CA VAL A 13 -3.00 1.97 -3.57
C VAL A 13 -2.02 3.05 -4.04
N GLY A 14 -1.06 2.70 -4.89
CA GLY A 14 -0.08 3.64 -5.42
C GLY A 14 -0.67 4.72 -6.34
N SER A 15 -1.79 4.44 -7.02
CA SER A 15 -2.48 5.42 -7.86
C SER A 15 -3.48 6.30 -7.10
N CYS A 16 -3.73 6.04 -5.81
CA CYS A 16 -4.78 6.74 -5.07
C CYS A 16 -4.32 8.15 -4.67
N PRO A 17 -4.90 9.23 -5.24
CA PRO A 17 -4.41 10.59 -4.99
C PRO A 17 -4.71 11.08 -3.57
N SER A 18 -5.74 10.52 -2.92
CA SER A 18 -6.09 10.86 -1.54
C SER A 18 -5.27 10.09 -0.50
N GLY A 19 -4.51 9.06 -0.91
CA GLY A 19 -3.83 8.15 0.02
C GLY A 19 -4.78 7.30 0.89
N ALA A 20 -6.09 7.29 0.59
CA ALA A 20 -7.07 6.59 1.43
C ALA A 20 -6.94 5.07 1.37
N MET A 21 -6.48 4.53 0.23
CA MET A 21 -6.28 3.10 0.04
C MET A 21 -5.00 2.65 0.73
N GLN A 22 -5.00 1.44 1.28
CA GLN A 22 -3.82 0.83 1.94
C GLN A 22 -3.68 -0.62 1.50
N GLN A 23 -2.45 -1.10 1.31
CA GLN A 23 -2.19 -2.49 0.97
C GLN A 23 -2.22 -3.38 2.23
N TYR A 24 -2.92 -4.50 2.15
CA TYR A 24 -2.95 -5.47 3.26
C TYR A 24 -1.56 -6.10 3.44
N GLY A 25 -1.06 -6.12 4.68
CA GLY A 25 0.29 -6.61 5.01
C GLY A 25 1.42 -5.62 4.73
N PHE A 26 1.16 -4.58 3.92
CA PHE A 26 2.12 -3.55 3.53
C PHE A 26 1.49 -2.16 3.69
N LYS A 27 1.04 -1.83 4.90
CA LYS A 27 0.51 -0.48 5.16
C LYS A 27 1.64 0.53 5.18
N ASP A 28 1.34 1.77 4.84
CA ASP A 28 2.35 2.84 4.76
C ASP A 28 3.14 2.99 6.07
N LYS A 29 2.45 2.90 7.21
CA LYS A 29 3.08 2.91 8.55
C LYS A 29 4.09 1.77 8.81
N GLN A 30 4.07 0.73 7.99
CA GLN A 30 5.00 -0.40 8.06
C GLN A 30 6.16 -0.19 7.09
N ILE A 31 5.88 0.26 5.86
CA ILE A 31 6.90 0.35 4.80
C ILE A 31 7.68 1.68 4.84
N ILE A 32 7.02 2.80 5.12
CA ILE A 32 7.67 4.13 5.10
C ILE A 32 8.87 4.15 6.07
N PRO A 33 8.76 3.70 7.33
CA PRO A 33 9.92 3.64 8.22
C PRO A 33 11.05 2.77 7.67
N MET A 34 10.77 1.67 6.97
CA MET A 34 11.81 0.81 6.41
C MET A 34 12.64 1.52 5.32
N VAL A 35 12.02 2.45 4.58
CA VAL A 35 12.69 3.20 3.50
C VAL A 35 13.34 4.46 4.05
N ASP A 36 12.70 5.16 4.99
CA ASP A 36 13.23 6.39 5.58
C ASP A 36 14.57 6.15 6.31
N GLU A 37 14.79 4.97 6.90
CA GLU A 37 16.08 4.60 7.52
C GLU A 37 17.23 4.40 6.51
N THR A 38 16.94 4.38 5.21
CA THR A 38 17.95 4.21 4.14
C THR A 38 18.40 5.54 3.52
N VAL A 39 17.87 6.67 4.00
CA VAL A 39 18.19 8.03 3.55
C VAL A 39 19.14 8.73 4.52
#